data_AF-A0A9E0NWI5-F1
#
_entry.id   AF-A0A9E0NWI5-F1
#
_cell.length_a   1.000
_cell.length_b   1.000
_cell.length_c   1.000
_cell.angle_alpha   90.00
_cell.angle_beta   90.00
_cell.angle_gamma   90.00
#
_symmetry.space_group_name_H-M   'P 1'
#
loop_
_entity.id
_entity.type
_entity.pdbx_description
1 polymer ?
#
loop_
_entity_poly.entity_id
_entity_poly.type
_entity_poly.pdbx_seq_one_letter_code
_entity_poly.pdbx_strand_id
1 'polypeptide(L)'
;IMPIIGKLVNKVQAKYLISTGMFLMAFGMWATAQITPQSDYWTLVQVRILQVIGLPFLFVPSSTLAFSKIKAVDSSNASAIVALMRNLGGSIGIAIVTNKLIQSQQVEQNNIVQHLTNFDIGYNNALYNMTNTIKNLGFSETQASQMALGKIYRELMHQASLLAYADAYEFVATIMILLGIVALFMPKNELHGKKKTVVIE
;
A
#
# COMPACT_ATOMS: atom_id res chain seq x y z
N ILE A 1 -19.60 -2.05 8.57
CA ILE A 1 -18.97 -3.34 8.16
C ILE A 1 -18.56 -4.20 9.36
N MET A 2 -17.87 -3.68 10.38
CA MET A 2 -17.38 -4.49 11.51
C MET A 2 -18.47 -5.33 12.25
N PRO A 3 -19.70 -4.83 12.52
CA PRO A 3 -20.74 -5.65 13.18
C PRO A 3 -21.22 -6.82 12.30
N ILE A 4 -21.19 -6.65 10.98
CA ILE A 4 -21.58 -7.67 10.00
C ILE A 4 -20.53 -8.79 10.00
N ILE A 5 -19.25 -8.43 9.97
CA ILE A 5 -18.15 -9.41 9.99
C ILE A 5 -18.09 -10.14 11.33
N GLY A 6 -18.33 -9.45 12.45
CA GLY A 6 -18.43 -10.09 13.76
C GLY A 6 -19.50 -11.20 13.81
N LYS A 7 -20.64 -11.02 13.13
CA LYS A 7 -21.65 -12.09 12.98
C LYS A 7 -21.20 -13.22 12.04
N LEU A 8 -20.45 -12.88 10.99
CA LEU A 8 -19.93 -13.84 10.00
C LEU A 8 -18.84 -14.75 10.56
N VAL A 9 -18.01 -14.28 11.49
CA VAL A 9 -16.96 -15.10 12.15
C VAL A 9 -17.55 -16.33 12.84
N ASN A 10 -18.79 -16.26 13.34
CA ASN A 10 -19.47 -17.39 13.97
C ASN A 10 -20.07 -18.40 12.96
N LYS A 11 -20.13 -18.05 11.67
CA LYS A 11 -20.74 -18.88 10.61
C LYS A 11 -19.73 -19.38 9.58
N VAL A 12 -18.64 -18.65 9.36
CA VAL A 12 -17.63 -18.91 8.33
C VAL A 12 -16.27 -19.08 8.99
N GLN A 13 -15.50 -20.08 8.55
CA GLN A 13 -14.15 -20.30 9.05
C GLN A 13 -13.27 -19.07 8.77
N ALA A 14 -12.51 -18.66 9.78
CA ALA A 14 -11.69 -17.46 9.71
C ALA A 14 -10.73 -17.40 8.52
N LYS A 15 -10.21 -18.55 8.06
CA LYS A 15 -9.34 -18.60 6.88
C LYS A 15 -9.97 -18.02 5.61
N TYR A 16 -11.26 -18.26 5.38
CA TYR A 16 -11.96 -17.72 4.21
C TYR A 16 -12.19 -16.22 4.37
N LEU A 17 -12.53 -15.76 5.58
CA LEU A 17 -12.69 -14.33 5.86
C LEU A 17 -11.39 -13.57 5.64
N ILE A 18 -10.28 -14.07 6.20
CA ILE A 18 -8.95 -13.47 6.05
C ILE A 18 -8.54 -13.45 4.57
N SER A 19 -8.70 -14.56 3.86
CA SER A 19 -8.32 -14.65 2.44
C SER A 19 -9.13 -13.70 1.56
N THR A 20 -10.45 -13.61 1.77
CA THR A 20 -11.29 -12.63 1.07
C THR A 20 -10.85 -11.19 1.37
N GLY A 21 -10.52 -10.88 2.63
CA GLY A 21 -9.97 -9.58 3.01
C GLY A 21 -8.68 -9.26 2.26
N MET A 22 -7.74 -10.22 2.20
CA MET A 22 -6.48 -10.08 1.46
C MET A 22 -6.71 -9.84 -0.03
N PHE A 23 -7.61 -10.58 -0.68
CA PHE A 23 -7.91 -10.38 -2.10
C PHE A 23 -8.60 -9.05 -2.40
N LEU A 24 -9.52 -8.60 -1.54
CA LEU A 24 -10.15 -7.28 -1.68
C LEU A 24 -9.11 -6.16 -1.58
N MET A 25 -8.20 -6.26 -0.61
CA MET A 25 -7.13 -5.27 -0.45
C MET A 25 -6.13 -5.34 -1.61
N ALA A 26 -5.79 -6.53 -2.10
CA ALA A 26 -4.93 -6.70 -3.27
C ALA A 26 -5.54 -6.03 -4.50
N PHE A 27 -6.84 -6.22 -4.74
CA PHE A 27 -7.56 -5.55 -5.81
C PHE A 27 -7.56 -4.03 -5.63
N GLY A 28 -7.77 -3.54 -4.41
CA GLY A 28 -7.67 -2.11 -4.10
C GLY A 28 -6.27 -1.53 -4.37
N MET A 29 -5.21 -2.26 -4.03
CA MET A 29 -3.82 -1.86 -4.32
C MET A 29 -3.54 -1.85 -5.82
N TRP A 30 -3.95 -2.89 -6.55
CA TRP A 30 -3.81 -2.95 -8.00
C TRP A 30 -4.58 -1.83 -8.69
N ALA A 31 -5.83 -1.55 -8.29
CA ALA A 31 -6.61 -0.44 -8.83
C ALA A 31 -5.95 0.92 -8.55
N THR A 32 -5.19 1.04 -7.46
CA THR A 32 -4.45 2.25 -7.12
C THR A 32 -3.22 2.44 -8.00
N ALA A 33 -2.57 1.35 -8.42
CA ALA A 33 -1.46 1.40 -9.36
C ALA A 33 -1.84 1.99 -10.73
N GLN A 34 -3.13 1.90 -11.10
CA GLN A 34 -3.65 2.42 -12.39
C GLN A 34 -4.05 3.89 -12.34
N ILE A 35 -3.85 4.58 -11.21
CA ILE A 35 -4.21 5.99 -11.05
C ILE A 35 -3.20 6.87 -11.78
N THR A 36 -3.70 7.89 -12.45
CA THR A 36 -2.89 8.90 -13.13
C THR A 36 -2.98 10.23 -12.41
N PRO A 37 -2.03 11.17 -12.62
CA PRO A 37 -2.10 12.51 -12.04
C PRO A 37 -3.36 13.31 -12.43
N GLN A 38 -4.03 12.91 -13.51
CA GLN A 38 -5.24 13.53 -14.03
C GLN A 38 -6.53 12.85 -13.54
N SER A 39 -6.42 11.81 -12.70
CA SER A 39 -7.58 11.10 -12.14
C SER A 39 -8.45 12.03 -11.29
N ASP A 40 -9.76 11.90 -11.45
CA ASP A 40 -10.74 12.69 -10.74
C ASP A 40 -10.84 12.29 -9.25
N TYR A 41 -11.35 13.20 -8.44
CA TYR A 41 -11.52 13.00 -7.01
C TYR A 41 -12.34 11.74 -6.68
N TRP A 42 -13.40 11.43 -7.44
CA TRP A 42 -14.26 10.29 -7.15
C TRP A 42 -13.58 8.96 -7.40
N THR A 43 -12.73 8.87 -8.42
CA THR A 43 -11.86 7.70 -8.64
C THR A 43 -10.94 7.47 -7.43
N LEU A 44 -10.32 8.54 -6.89
CA LEU A 44 -9.47 8.45 -5.69
C LEU A 44 -10.26 8.00 -4.44
N VAL A 45 -11.52 8.40 -4.31
CA VAL A 45 -12.39 7.94 -3.22
C VAL A 45 -12.71 6.45 -3.38
N GLN A 46 -13.07 6.02 -4.58
CA GLN A 46 -13.44 4.62 -4.86
C GLN A 46 -12.28 3.66 -4.60
N VAL A 47 -11.09 3.94 -5.12
CA VAL A 47 -9.91 3.09 -4.88
C VAL A 47 -9.54 3.07 -3.39
N ARG A 48 -9.71 4.20 -2.66
CA ARG A 48 -9.45 4.24 -1.23
C ARG A 48 -10.45 3.43 -0.43
N ILE A 49 -11.72 3.44 -0.82
CA ILE A 49 -12.75 2.57 -0.23
C ILE A 49 -12.38 1.10 -0.46
N LEU A 50 -11.97 0.73 -1.68
CA LEU A 50 -11.53 -0.64 -2.01
C LEU A 50 -10.31 -1.08 -1.20
N GLN A 51 -9.34 -0.20 -0.95
CA GLN A 51 -8.21 -0.51 -0.07
C GLN A 51 -8.64 -0.80 1.38
N VAL A 52 -9.61 -0.05 1.91
CA VAL A 52 -9.97 -0.08 3.33
C VAL A 52 -11.04 -1.12 3.64
N ILE A 53 -11.89 -1.49 2.67
CA ILE A 53 -13.02 -2.41 2.87
C ILE A 53 -12.59 -3.81 3.31
N GLY A 54 -11.37 -4.24 2.94
CA GLY A 54 -10.82 -5.53 3.33
C GLY A 54 -10.25 -5.57 4.76
N LEU A 55 -9.94 -4.43 5.38
CA LEU A 55 -9.33 -4.40 6.73
C LEU A 55 -10.19 -5.09 7.81
N PRO A 56 -11.52 -4.87 7.87
CA PRO A 56 -12.37 -5.57 8.83
C PRO A 56 -12.37 -7.10 8.68
N PHE A 57 -12.17 -7.62 7.46
CA PHE A 57 -12.09 -9.06 7.19
C PHE A 57 -10.79 -9.69 7.69
N LEU A 58 -9.76 -8.88 7.93
CA LEU A 58 -8.50 -9.30 8.53
C LEU A 58 -8.54 -9.14 10.05
N PHE A 59 -8.84 -7.94 10.53
CA PHE A 59 -8.71 -7.61 11.94
C PHE A 59 -9.68 -8.38 12.83
N VAL A 60 -10.95 -8.52 12.44
CA VAL A 60 -11.96 -9.15 13.28
C VAL A 60 -11.64 -10.65 13.50
N PRO A 61 -11.55 -11.51 12.47
CA PRO A 61 -11.22 -12.92 12.69
C PRO A 61 -9.83 -13.11 13.30
N SER A 62 -8.81 -12.36 12.88
CA SER A 62 -7.46 -12.50 13.46
C SER A 62 -7.45 -12.22 14.95
N SER A 63 -8.14 -11.16 15.39
CA SER A 63 -8.21 -10.80 16.81
C SER A 63 -9.02 -11.84 17.58
N THR A 64 -10.19 -12.24 17.07
CA THR A 64 -11.02 -13.27 17.71
C THR A 64 -10.24 -14.58 17.93
N LEU A 65 -9.45 -15.01 16.95
CA LEU A 65 -8.62 -16.21 17.08
C LEU A 65 -7.50 -16.05 18.08
N ALA A 66 -6.77 -14.93 18.05
CA ALA A 66 -5.65 -14.66 18.93
C ALA A 66 -6.05 -14.75 20.41
N PHE A 67 -7.27 -14.32 20.75
CA PHE A 67 -7.78 -14.34 22.12
C PHE A 67 -8.67 -15.55 22.44
N SER A 68 -9.06 -16.38 21.46
CA SER A 68 -10.04 -17.46 21.65
C SER A 68 -9.67 -18.51 22.72
N LYS A 69 -8.37 -18.73 22.95
CA LYS A 69 -7.85 -19.71 23.93
C LYS A 69 -7.15 -19.06 25.13
N ILE A 70 -7.18 -17.73 25.23
CA ILE A 70 -6.53 -16.98 26.31
C ILE A 70 -7.52 -16.80 27.46
N LYS A 71 -7.09 -17.11 28.69
CA LYS A 71 -7.90 -16.84 29.88
C LYS A 71 -8.06 -15.33 30.07
N ALA A 72 -9.20 -14.90 30.61
CA ALA A 72 -9.49 -13.48 30.81
C ALA A 72 -8.41 -12.74 31.61
N VAL A 73 -7.81 -13.40 32.61
CA VAL A 73 -6.72 -12.85 33.43
C VAL A 73 -5.44 -12.59 32.63
N ASP A 74 -5.16 -13.39 31.60
CA ASP A 74 -3.97 -13.30 30.76
C ASP A 74 -4.18 -12.40 29.53
N SER A 75 -5.41 -11.92 29.31
CA SER A 75 -5.80 -11.12 28.14
C SER A 75 -4.98 -9.84 27.99
N SER A 76 -4.62 -9.20 29.12
CA SER A 76 -3.76 -8.00 29.12
C SER A 76 -2.39 -8.29 28.50
N ASN A 77 -1.70 -9.33 29.00
CA ASN A 77 -0.39 -9.74 28.49
C ASN A 77 -0.46 -10.21 27.03
N ALA A 78 -1.50 -10.97 26.66
CA ALA A 78 -1.70 -11.40 25.27
C ALA A 78 -1.90 -10.21 24.33
N SER A 79 -2.64 -9.18 24.76
CA SER A 79 -2.86 -7.97 23.97
C SER A 79 -1.58 -7.18 23.72
N ALA A 80 -0.69 -7.11 24.71
CA ALA A 80 0.62 -6.48 24.57
C ALA A 80 1.49 -7.21 23.53
N ILE A 81 1.50 -8.55 23.56
CA ILE A 81 2.25 -9.35 22.57
C ILE A 81 1.65 -9.19 21.17
N VAL A 82 0.33 -9.22 21.02
CA VAL A 82 -0.33 -9.02 19.72
C VAL A 82 -0.01 -7.62 19.15
N ALA A 83 -0.05 -6.59 19.99
CA ALA A 83 0.31 -5.24 19.59
C ALA A 83 1.79 -5.13 19.18
N LEU A 84 2.69 -5.75 19.94
CA LEU A 84 4.12 -5.80 19.62
C LEU A 84 4.38 -6.49 18.27
N MET A 85 3.80 -7.67 18.06
CA MET A 85 3.93 -8.41 16.80
C MET A 85 3.35 -7.63 15.62
N ARG A 86 2.24 -6.92 15.81
CA ARG A 86 1.63 -6.07 14.79
C ARG A 86 2.53 -4.88 14.44
N ASN A 87 3.10 -4.21 15.44
CA ASN A 87 4.01 -3.09 15.22
C ASN A 87 5.30 -3.54 14.54
N LEU A 88 5.87 -4.67 14.97
CA LEU A 88 7.06 -5.26 14.35
C LEU A 88 6.80 -5.65 12.88
N GLY A 89 5.71 -6.38 12.62
CA GLY A 89 5.32 -6.75 11.26
C GLY A 89 5.01 -5.53 10.39
N GLY A 90 4.37 -4.51 10.96
CA GLY A 90 4.13 -3.22 10.30
C GLY A 90 5.42 -2.53 9.89
N SER A 91 6.39 -2.42 10.80
CA SER A 91 7.70 -1.82 10.51
C SER A 91 8.49 -2.59 9.44
N ILE A 92 8.49 -3.92 9.50
CA ILE A 92 9.14 -4.76 8.48
C ILE A 92 8.46 -4.56 7.11
N GLY A 93 7.13 -4.57 7.07
CA GLY A 93 6.38 -4.34 5.85
C GLY A 93 6.67 -2.96 5.24
N ILE A 94 6.67 -1.91 6.07
CA ILE A 94 7.01 -0.54 5.63
C ILE A 94 8.45 -0.48 5.10
N ALA A 95 9.42 -1.12 5.77
CA ALA A 95 10.80 -1.13 5.33
C ALA A 95 10.97 -1.80 3.95
N ILE A 96 10.32 -2.95 3.73
CA ILE A 96 10.38 -3.67 2.47
C ILE A 96 9.75 -2.83 1.34
N VAL A 97 8.56 -2.27 1.57
CA VAL A 97 7.85 -1.45 0.56
C VAL A 97 8.62 -0.16 0.27
N THR A 98 9.16 0.50 1.29
CA THR A 98 10.00 1.70 1.12
C THR A 98 11.24 1.39 0.31
N ASN A 99 11.92 0.28 0.59
CA ASN A 99 13.10 -0.12 -0.17
C ASN A 99 12.75 -0.41 -1.64
N LYS A 100 11.64 -1.12 -1.90
CA LYS A 100 11.15 -1.34 -3.27
C LYS A 100 10.80 -0.03 -3.99
N LEU A 101 10.16 0.92 -3.29
CA LEU A 101 9.83 2.22 -3.85
C LEU A 101 11.09 3.00 -4.25
N ILE A 102 12.09 3.07 -3.38
CA ILE A 102 13.37 3.76 -3.66
C ILE A 102 14.07 3.10 -4.86
N GLN A 103 14.08 1.77 -4.92
CA GLN A 103 14.66 1.03 -6.04
C GLN A 103 13.93 1.32 -7.35
N SER A 104 12.60 1.25 -7.37
CA SER A 104 11.79 1.56 -8.56
C SER A 104 12.00 3.01 -9.00
N GLN A 105 12.08 3.97 -8.07
CA GLN A 105 12.34 5.37 -8.40
C GLN A 105 13.69 5.57 -9.08
N GLN A 106 14.73 4.85 -8.65
CA GLN A 106 16.04 4.88 -9.30
C GLN A 106 16.00 4.28 -10.71
N VAL A 107 15.25 3.19 -10.91
CA VAL A 107 15.07 2.58 -12.23
C VAL A 107 14.35 3.54 -13.18
N GLU A 108 13.23 4.10 -12.75
CA GLU A 108 12.45 5.05 -13.56
C GLU A 108 13.22 6.34 -13.84
N GLN A 109 13.97 6.84 -12.86
CA GLN A 109 14.88 7.95 -13.08
C GLN A 109 15.88 7.65 -14.20
N ASN A 110 16.53 6.48 -14.15
CA ASN A 110 17.51 6.09 -15.16
C ASN A 110 16.87 5.97 -16.56
N ASN A 111 15.64 5.44 -16.64
CA ASN A 111 14.90 5.34 -17.89
C ASN A 111 14.58 6.71 -18.50
N ILE A 112 14.11 7.67 -17.68
CA ILE A 112 13.74 9.00 -18.18
C ILE A 112 14.99 9.85 -18.49
N VAL A 113 16.06 9.75 -17.68
CA VAL A 113 17.32 10.50 -17.90
C VAL A 113 17.98 10.15 -19.24
N GLN A 114 17.81 8.92 -19.75
CA GLN A 114 18.31 8.54 -21.07
C GLN A 114 17.74 9.41 -22.22
N HIS A 115 16.61 10.08 -22.01
CA HIS A 115 16.00 10.99 -22.97
C HIS A 115 16.41 12.45 -22.76
N LEU A 116 17.09 12.79 -21.66
CA LEU A 116 17.64 14.13 -21.39
C LEU A 116 19.06 14.27 -21.97
N THR A 117 19.22 14.02 -23.27
CA THR A 117 20.51 14.19 -23.94
C THR A 117 20.52 15.45 -24.78
N ASN A 118 21.72 16.01 -25.02
CA ASN A 118 21.90 17.11 -25.95
C ASN A 118 21.52 16.77 -27.40
N PHE A 119 21.23 15.50 -27.70
CA PHE A 119 20.77 15.04 -29.01
C PHE A 119 19.23 15.01 -29.12
N ASP A 120 18.51 15.11 -28.00
CA ASP A 120 17.06 15.18 -28.00
C ASP A 120 16.59 16.62 -28.29
N ILE A 121 15.90 16.78 -29.42
CA ILE A 121 15.41 18.08 -29.90
C ILE A 121 14.37 18.66 -28.93
N GLY A 122 13.54 17.80 -28.32
CA GLY A 122 12.54 18.19 -27.33
C GLY A 122 13.18 18.73 -26.05
N TYR A 123 14.22 18.06 -25.54
CA TYR A 123 14.98 18.51 -24.38
C TYR A 123 15.65 19.87 -24.62
N ASN A 124 16.37 20.03 -25.73
CA ASN A 124 17.04 21.29 -26.06
C ASN A 124 16.05 22.46 -26.20
N ASN A 125 14.91 22.23 -26.86
CA ASN A 125 13.86 23.24 -26.99
C ASN A 125 13.25 23.61 -25.63
N ALA A 126 12.95 22.62 -24.79
CA ALA A 126 12.42 22.86 -23.45
C ALA A 126 13.41 23.65 -22.58
N LEU A 127 14.70 23.29 -22.61
CA LEU A 127 15.76 23.99 -21.88
C LEU A 127 15.92 25.42 -22.36
N TYR A 128 15.94 25.65 -23.67
CA TYR A 128 16.03 26.97 -24.27
C TYR A 128 14.84 27.86 -23.87
N ASN A 129 13.61 27.36 -24.03
CA ASN A 129 12.39 28.09 -23.69
C ASN A 129 12.32 28.43 -22.19
N MET A 130 12.69 27.48 -21.33
CA MET A 130 12.71 27.69 -19.88
C MET A 130 13.79 28.70 -19.48
N THR A 131 14.97 28.62 -20.08
CA THR A 131 16.07 29.56 -19.83
C THR A 131 15.67 30.97 -20.22
N ASN A 132 15.05 31.16 -21.40
CA ASN A 132 14.56 32.47 -21.84
C ASN A 132 13.46 33.01 -20.93
N THR A 133 12.55 32.15 -20.46
CA THR A 133 11.50 32.55 -19.52
C THR A 133 12.10 33.08 -18.22
N ILE A 134 13.12 32.40 -17.67
CA ILE A 134 13.78 32.81 -16.43
C ILE A 134 14.66 34.05 -16.65
N LYS A 135 15.32 34.17 -17.81
CA LYS A 135 16.05 35.38 -18.21
C LYS A 135 15.13 36.60 -18.26
N ASN A 136 13.91 36.44 -18.78
CA ASN A 136 12.89 37.50 -18.81
C ASN A 136 12.40 37.92 -17.41
N LEU A 137 12.66 37.12 -16.36
CA LEU A 137 12.38 37.46 -14.96
C LEU A 137 13.52 38.27 -14.31
N GLY A 138 14.60 38.58 -15.03
CA GLY A 138 15.69 39.44 -14.57
C GLY A 138 16.95 38.71 -14.07
N PHE A 139 17.03 37.38 -14.24
CA PHE A 139 18.22 36.61 -13.87
C PHE A 139 19.30 36.65 -14.96
N SER A 140 20.58 36.49 -14.58
CA SER A 140 21.67 36.37 -15.54
C SER A 140 21.56 35.07 -16.35
N GLU A 141 22.17 35.04 -17.54
CA GLU A 141 22.07 33.89 -18.44
C GLU A 141 22.58 32.58 -17.82
N THR A 142 23.67 32.66 -17.05
CA THR A 142 24.24 31.50 -16.34
C THR A 142 23.32 31.02 -15.22
N GLN A 143 22.72 31.93 -14.46
CA GLN A 143 21.76 31.59 -13.40
C GLN A 143 20.46 31.02 -13.98
N ALA A 144 19.95 31.62 -15.05
CA ALA A 144 18.73 31.20 -15.72
C ALA A 144 18.87 29.77 -16.29
N SER A 145 20.00 29.44 -16.89
CA SER A 145 20.29 28.09 -17.40
C SER A 145 20.36 27.05 -16.29
N GLN A 146 21.05 27.34 -15.18
CA GLN A 146 21.11 26.43 -14.02
C GLN A 146 19.74 26.19 -13.39
N MET A 147 18.93 27.25 -13.25
CA MET A 147 17.56 27.13 -12.73
C MET A 147 16.65 26.33 -13.67
N ALA A 148 16.78 26.52 -14.97
CA ALA A 148 16.04 25.76 -15.98
C ALA A 148 16.36 24.27 -15.91
N LEU A 149 17.65 23.91 -15.84
CA LEU A 149 18.09 22.52 -15.65
C LEU A 149 17.54 21.93 -14.35
N GLY A 150 17.64 22.66 -13.23
CA GLY A 150 17.11 22.22 -11.95
C GLY A 150 15.59 21.99 -11.97
N LYS A 151 14.84 22.81 -12.70
CA LYS A 151 13.38 22.66 -12.85
C LYS A 151 13.02 21.43 -13.69
N ILE A 152 13.70 21.21 -14.82
CA ILE A 152 13.51 20.01 -15.64
C ILE A 152 13.82 18.74 -14.84
N TYR A 153 14.92 18.74 -14.08
CA TYR A 153 15.28 17.62 -13.24
C TYR A 153 14.26 17.33 -12.13
N ARG A 154 13.68 18.38 -11.50
CA ARG A 154 12.60 18.19 -10.51
C ARG A 154 11.35 17.58 -11.13
N GLU A 155 10.99 18.00 -12.33
CA GLU A 155 9.85 17.42 -13.05
C GLU A 155 10.12 15.94 -13.41
N LEU A 156 11.35 15.62 -13.83
CA LEU A 156 11.77 14.23 -14.03
C LEU A 156 11.63 13.42 -12.74
N MET A 157 12.12 13.93 -11.60
CA MET A 157 12.00 13.26 -10.30
C MET A 157 10.53 13.04 -9.92
N HIS A 158 9.67 14.02 -10.19
CA HIS A 158 8.24 13.92 -9.93
C HIS A 158 7.61 12.79 -10.77
N GLN A 159 7.90 12.74 -12.06
CA GLN A 159 7.41 11.68 -12.95
C GLN A 159 7.94 10.30 -12.55
N ALA A 160 9.26 10.17 -12.33
CA ALA A 160 9.88 8.93 -11.87
C ALA A 160 9.25 8.43 -10.56
N SER A 161 8.92 9.33 -9.64
CA SER A 161 8.26 8.97 -8.38
C SER A 161 6.85 8.43 -8.61
N LEU A 162 6.07 9.04 -9.50
CA LEU A 162 4.71 8.58 -9.81
C LEU A 162 4.70 7.17 -10.40
N LEU A 163 5.58 6.90 -11.36
CA LEU A 163 5.76 5.55 -11.92
C LEU A 163 6.22 4.55 -10.84
N ALA A 164 7.18 4.94 -10.00
CA ALA A 164 7.65 4.09 -8.91
C ALA A 164 6.60 3.78 -7.85
N TYR A 165 5.65 4.69 -7.59
CA TYR A 165 4.51 4.41 -6.72
C TYR A 165 3.58 3.35 -7.32
N ALA A 166 3.33 3.39 -8.64
CA ALA A 166 2.54 2.36 -9.31
C ALA A 166 3.17 0.98 -9.13
N ASP A 167 4.48 0.86 -9.40
CA ASP A 167 5.26 -0.37 -9.15
C ASP A 167 5.14 -0.86 -7.70
N ALA A 168 5.25 0.04 -6.73
CA ALA A 168 5.17 -0.31 -5.32
C ALA A 168 3.77 -0.83 -4.94
N TYR A 169 2.71 -0.25 -5.51
CA TYR A 169 1.35 -0.71 -5.31
C TYR A 169 1.11 -2.10 -5.92
N GLU A 170 1.62 -2.37 -7.12
CA GLU A 170 1.53 -3.70 -7.74
C GLU A 170 2.31 -4.76 -6.95
N PHE A 171 3.49 -4.39 -6.43
CA PHE A 171 4.27 -5.24 -5.58
C PHE A 171 3.52 -5.62 -4.28
N VAL A 172 2.91 -4.64 -3.61
CA VAL A 172 2.07 -4.91 -2.44
C VAL A 172 0.86 -5.76 -2.81
N ALA A 173 0.18 -5.48 -3.92
CA ALA A 173 -0.96 -6.27 -4.39
C ALA A 173 -0.57 -7.75 -4.57
N THR A 174 0.60 -8.01 -5.18
CA THR A 174 1.13 -9.36 -5.38
C THR A 174 1.39 -10.06 -4.05
N ILE A 175 2.02 -9.39 -3.09
CA ILE A 175 2.24 -9.94 -1.74
C ILE A 175 0.89 -10.27 -1.07
N MET A 176 -0.10 -9.39 -1.18
CA MET A 176 -1.42 -9.63 -0.59
C MET A 176 -2.13 -10.82 -1.21
N ILE A 177 -2.01 -11.04 -2.53
CA ILE A 177 -2.51 -12.24 -3.21
C ILE A 177 -1.83 -13.49 -2.66
N LEU A 178 -0.49 -13.49 -2.57
CA LEU A 178 0.28 -14.61 -2.05
C LEU A 178 -0.11 -14.93 -0.60
N LEU A 179 -0.20 -13.92 0.27
CA LEU A 179 -0.62 -14.09 1.66
C LEU A 179 -2.09 -14.54 1.76
N GLY A 180 -2.96 -14.09 0.86
CA GLY A 180 -4.34 -14.54 0.75
C GLY A 180 -4.43 -16.03 0.39
N ILE A 181 -3.60 -16.50 -0.55
CA ILE A 181 -3.50 -17.92 -0.89
C ILE A 181 -2.96 -18.72 0.30
N VAL A 182 -1.88 -18.25 0.95
CA VAL A 182 -1.32 -18.89 2.14
C VAL A 182 -2.35 -18.99 3.27
N ALA A 183 -3.19 -17.97 3.45
CA ALA A 183 -4.23 -17.95 4.45
C ALA A 183 -5.28 -19.07 4.25
N LEU A 184 -5.52 -19.53 3.02
CA LEU A 184 -6.43 -20.66 2.74
C LEU A 184 -5.92 -21.99 3.31
N PHE A 185 -4.60 -22.13 3.47
CA PHE A 185 -3.97 -23.32 4.07
C PHE A 185 -3.96 -23.31 5.60
N MET A 186 -4.46 -22.24 6.25
CA MET A 186 -4.58 -22.25 7.71
C MET A 186 -5.50 -23.39 8.19
N PRO A 187 -5.17 -24.03 9.32
CA PRO A 187 -5.99 -25.08 9.90
C PRO A 187 -7.39 -24.57 10.26
N LYS A 188 -8.36 -25.49 10.31
CA LYS A 188 -9.74 -25.14 10.67
C LYS A 188 -9.79 -24.62 12.10
N ASN A 189 -10.45 -23.49 12.29
CA ASN A 189 -10.62 -22.90 13.62
C ASN A 189 -11.93 -23.37 14.23
N GLU A 190 -11.83 -24.25 15.23
CA GLU A 190 -12.95 -24.56 16.12
C GLU A 190 -13.03 -23.49 17.19
N LEU A 191 -13.92 -22.51 16.99
CA LEU A 191 -14.34 -21.57 18.03
C LEU A 191 -15.16 -22.37 19.06
N HIS A 192 -14.50 -23.13 19.92
CA HIS A 192 -15.17 -23.92 20.96
C HIS A 192 -15.75 -22.98 22.02
N GLY A 193 -17.07 -22.78 21.96
CA GLY A 193 -17.79 -21.86 22.83
C GLY A 193 -19.29 -22.14 22.96
N LYS A 194 -19.71 -23.41 22.94
CA LYS A 194 -20.97 -23.81 23.62
C LYS A 194 -20.59 -24.74 24.76
N LYS A 195 -20.46 -24.20 25.98
CA LYS A 195 -20.48 -25.01 27.19
C LYS A 195 -21.74 -25.88 27.12
N LYS A 196 -21.58 -27.20 27.07
CA LYS A 196 -22.67 -28.12 27.40
C LYS A 196 -23.12 -27.73 28.81
N THR A 197 -24.34 -27.22 28.95
CA THR A 197 -25.03 -27.12 30.23
C THR A 197 -25.01 -28.52 30.82
N VAL A 198 -24.19 -28.72 31.84
CA VAL A 198 -24.31 -29.88 32.71
C VAL A 198 -25.64 -29.70 33.43
N VAL A 199 -26.66 -30.41 32.95
CA VAL A 199 -27.88 -30.63 33.70
C VAL A 199 -27.45 -31.54 34.85
N ILE A 200 -27.39 -30.98 36.04
CA ILE A 200 -27.26 -31.74 37.27
C ILE A 200 -28.71 -32.12 37.61
N GLU A 201 -29.10 -33.35 37.28
CA GLU A 201 -30.25 -34.01 37.89
C GLU A 201 -29.87 -34.51 39.29
#